data_AF-A0A7R9W553-F1
#
_entry.id   AF-A0A7R9W553-F1
#
_cell.length_a   1.000
_cell.length_b   1.000
_cell.length_c   1.000
_cell.angle_alpha   90.00
_cell.angle_beta   90.00
_cell.angle_gamma   90.00
#
_symmetry.space_group_name_H-M   'P 1'
#
loop_
_entity.id
_entity.type
_entity.pdbx_description
1 polymer ?
#
loop_
_entity_poly.entity_id
_entity_poly.type
_entity_poly.pdbx_seq_one_letter_code
_entity_poly.pdbx_strand_id
1 'polypeptide(L)'
;MVNTMDAGELDATQLKALKEFLPTDEESGALRDYMSKAGGTKEAKKKALEAIQACERYMVAMMEVSNASEKFDCMLFRIEFQSRMKDITDEIDIMVEACDQIRSSQRLRKLMAMILTLGNQINT
;
A
#
# COMPACT_ATOMS: atom_id res chain seq x y z
N MET A 1 -13.74 0.78 -13.16
CA MET A 1 -12.43 0.64 -12.46
C MET A 1 -12.51 1.21 -11.05
N VAL A 2 -12.40 2.52 -10.84
CA VAL A 2 -12.38 3.06 -9.46
C VAL A 2 -13.70 2.81 -8.70
N ASN A 3 -14.84 3.00 -9.36
CA ASN A 3 -16.16 2.70 -8.77
C ASN A 3 -16.46 1.22 -8.56
N THR A 4 -15.75 0.33 -9.24
CA THR A 4 -15.92 -1.12 -9.12
C THR A 4 -14.88 -1.76 -8.18
N MET A 5 -14.03 -0.93 -7.54
CA MET A 5 -12.92 -1.39 -6.69
C MET A 5 -12.03 -2.45 -7.36
N ASP A 6 -11.87 -2.32 -8.68
CA ASP A 6 -11.09 -3.24 -9.50
C ASP A 6 -9.85 -2.53 -10.03
N ALA A 7 -8.70 -3.07 -9.65
CA ALA A 7 -7.39 -2.57 -10.05
C ALA A 7 -6.96 -3.07 -11.44
N GLY A 8 -7.62 -4.10 -12.00
CA GLY A 8 -7.24 -4.66 -13.31
C GLY A 8 -5.77 -5.09 -13.35
N GLU A 9 -5.01 -4.57 -14.31
CA GLU A 9 -3.56 -4.81 -14.48
C GLU A 9 -2.66 -3.74 -13.82
N LEU A 10 -3.22 -2.81 -13.04
CA LEU A 10 -2.43 -1.75 -12.39
C LEU A 10 -1.60 -2.31 -11.23
N ASP A 11 -0.32 -1.96 -11.21
CA ASP A 11 0.58 -2.27 -10.10
C ASP A 11 0.37 -1.31 -8.91
N ALA A 12 0.77 -1.75 -7.71
CA ALA A 12 0.73 -0.96 -6.48
C ALA A 12 1.43 0.40 -6.63
N THR A 13 2.51 0.48 -7.41
CA THR A 13 3.24 1.72 -7.69
C THR A 13 2.40 2.71 -8.49
N GLN A 14 1.70 2.21 -9.52
CA GLN A 14 0.86 3.05 -10.39
C GLN A 14 -0.37 3.54 -9.62
N LEU A 15 -0.96 2.70 -8.77
CA LEU A 15 -2.07 3.10 -7.90
C LEU A 15 -1.67 4.16 -6.87
N LYS A 16 -0.48 4.05 -6.27
CA LYS A 16 0.07 5.08 -5.38
C LYS A 16 0.24 6.42 -6.11
N ALA A 17 0.83 6.40 -7.31
CA ALA A 17 0.97 7.61 -8.11
C ALA A 17 -0.40 8.24 -8.44
N LEU A 18 -1.39 7.44 -8.86
CA LEU A 18 -2.74 7.93 -9.14
C LEU A 18 -3.44 8.51 -7.91
N LYS A 19 -3.15 7.97 -6.72
CA LYS A 19 -3.63 8.52 -5.45
C LYS A 19 -2.97 9.87 -5.13
N GLU A 20 -1.67 10.02 -5.38
CA GLU A 20 -0.96 11.30 -5.16
C GLU A 20 -1.48 12.43 -6.07
N PHE A 21 -1.98 12.08 -7.27
CA PHE A 21 -2.61 13.06 -8.18
C PHE A 21 -4.08 13.36 -7.87
N LEU A 22 -4.62 12.89 -6.74
CA LEU A 22 -5.93 13.33 -6.29
C LEU A 22 -5.91 14.83 -5.97
N PRO A 23 -6.93 15.59 -6.36
CA PRO A 23 -6.97 17.03 -6.11
C PRO A 23 -7.00 17.31 -4.61
N THR A 24 -6.21 18.29 -4.19
CA THR A 24 -6.31 18.85 -2.84
C THR A 24 -7.61 19.65 -2.67
N ASP A 25 -7.99 19.93 -1.42
CA ASP A 25 -9.22 20.69 -1.13
C ASP A 25 -9.22 22.07 -1.82
N GLU A 26 -8.07 22.75 -1.87
CA GLU A 26 -7.90 24.04 -2.54
C GLU A 26 -8.06 23.94 -4.06
N GLU A 27 -7.40 22.96 -4.70
CA GLU A 27 -7.49 22.70 -6.14
C GLU A 27 -8.92 22.28 -6.54
N SER A 28 -9.58 21.50 -5.69
CA SER A 28 -10.96 21.07 -5.90
C SER A 28 -11.92 22.27 -5.88
N GLY A 29 -11.65 23.28 -5.05
CA GLY A 29 -12.40 24.54 -5.01
C GLY A 29 -12.20 25.36 -6.28
N ALA A 30 -10.95 25.56 -6.68
CA ALA A 30 -10.61 26.31 -7.90
C ALA A 30 -11.20 25.67 -9.17
N LEU A 31 -11.12 24.35 -9.30
CA LEU A 31 -11.71 23.61 -10.42
C LEU A 31 -13.24 23.69 -10.41
N ARG A 32 -13.87 23.64 -9.23
CA ARG A 32 -15.32 23.80 -9.09
C ARG A 32 -15.78 25.20 -9.50
N ASP A 33 -15.02 26.23 -9.14
CA ASP A 33 -15.30 27.62 -9.52
C ASP A 33 -15.09 27.86 -11.01
N TYR A 34 -14.08 27.24 -11.61
CA TYR A 34 -13.88 27.29 -13.05
C TYR A 34 -15.03 26.60 -13.80
N MET A 35 -15.46 25.42 -13.33
CA MET A 35 -16.58 24.67 -13.91
C MET A 35 -17.94 25.35 -13.71
N SER A 36 -18.13 26.10 -12.62
CA SER A 36 -19.36 26.85 -12.38
C SER A 36 -19.47 28.10 -13.26
N LYS A 37 -18.35 28.77 -13.53
CA LYS A 37 -18.26 29.91 -14.46
C LYS A 37 -18.50 29.54 -15.93
N ALA A 38 -18.22 28.29 -16.30
CA ALA A 38 -18.42 27.79 -17.67
C ALA A 38 -19.89 27.65 -18.11
N GLY A 39 -20.86 27.83 -17.20
CA GLY A 39 -22.29 27.77 -17.50
C GLY A 39 -22.92 26.39 -17.29
N GLY A 40 -24.22 26.38 -16.97
CA GLY A 40 -24.94 25.18 -16.49
C GLY A 40 -25.26 24.10 -17.53
N THR A 41 -25.02 24.35 -18.81
CA THR A 41 -25.35 23.42 -19.91
C THR A 41 -24.24 22.37 -20.08
N LYS A 42 -24.62 21.09 -20.29
CA LYS A 42 -23.68 19.97 -20.47
C LYS A 42 -22.63 20.22 -21.57
N GLU A 43 -23.01 20.93 -22.63
CA GLU A 43 -22.13 21.29 -23.75
C GLU A 43 -21.05 22.31 -23.36
N ALA A 44 -21.39 23.26 -22.49
CA ALA A 44 -20.47 24.29 -22.03
C ALA A 44 -19.46 23.73 -21.02
N LYS A 45 -19.90 22.83 -20.13
CA LYS A 45 -19.00 22.04 -19.27
C LYS A 45 -18.05 21.17 -20.07
N LYS A 46 -18.52 20.51 -21.13
CA LYS A 46 -17.67 19.69 -22.02
C LYS A 46 -16.61 20.53 -22.73
N LYS A 47 -17.00 21.70 -23.26
CA LYS A 47 -16.07 22.63 -23.92
C LYS A 47 -15.04 23.22 -22.95
N ALA A 48 -15.43 23.50 -21.70
CA ALA A 48 -14.51 23.88 -20.64
C ALA A 48 -13.55 22.73 -20.30
N LEU A 49 -14.05 21.50 -20.17
CA LEU A 49 -13.22 20.31 -19.93
C LEU A 49 -12.16 20.08 -21.03
N GLU A 50 -12.52 20.34 -22.29
CA GLU A 50 -11.62 20.22 -23.45
C GLU A 50 -10.57 21.34 -23.50
N ALA A 51 -10.88 22.53 -22.94
CA ALA A 51 -9.96 23.67 -22.87
C ALA A 51 -8.90 23.53 -21.76
N ILE A 52 -9.14 22.67 -20.77
CA ILE A 52 -8.30 22.41 -19.61
C ILE A 52 -7.24 21.34 -19.93
N GLN A 53 -6.09 21.31 -19.22
CA GLN A 53 -5.02 20.31 -19.45
C GLN A 53 -5.43 18.90 -18.99
N ALA A 54 -4.70 17.88 -19.44
CA ALA A 54 -5.02 16.47 -19.15
C ALA A 54 -5.00 16.13 -17.64
N CYS A 55 -4.10 16.74 -16.87
CA CYS A 55 -4.01 16.54 -15.41
C CYS A 55 -5.27 17.05 -14.69
N GLU A 56 -5.69 18.26 -15.01
CA GLU A 56 -6.88 18.89 -14.45
C GLU A 56 -8.17 18.16 -14.89
N ARG A 57 -8.22 17.60 -16.11
CA ARG A 57 -9.32 16.72 -16.56
C ARG A 57 -9.43 15.46 -15.69
N TYR A 58 -8.29 14.86 -15.33
CA TYR A 58 -8.25 13.72 -14.41
C TYR A 58 -8.78 14.10 -13.04
N MET A 59 -8.32 15.23 -12.48
CA MET A 59 -8.78 15.72 -11.18
C MET A 59 -10.30 15.92 -11.15
N VAL A 60 -10.88 16.55 -12.19
CA VAL A 60 -12.34 16.73 -12.28
C VAL A 60 -13.07 15.39 -12.35
N ALA A 61 -12.56 14.43 -13.14
CA ALA A 61 -13.14 13.09 -13.19
C ALA A 61 -13.07 12.36 -11.84
N MET A 62 -11.99 12.59 -11.06
CA MET A 62 -11.85 12.04 -9.71
C MET A 62 -12.74 12.74 -8.68
N MET A 63 -13.06 14.03 -8.85
CA MET A 63 -14.02 14.74 -8.00
C MET A 63 -15.45 14.20 -8.14
N GLU A 64 -15.82 13.65 -9.30
CA GLU A 64 -17.12 12.98 -9.49
C GLU A 64 -17.20 11.62 -8.79
N VAL A 65 -16.05 11.02 -8.46
CA VAL A 65 -15.97 9.75 -7.76
C VAL A 65 -16.08 9.97 -6.25
N SER A 66 -17.18 9.49 -5.66
CA SER A 66 -17.33 9.52 -4.20
C SER A 66 -16.21 8.73 -3.52
N ASN A 67 -15.63 9.30 -2.46
CA ASN A 67 -14.61 8.68 -1.62
C ASN A 67 -13.44 8.05 -2.43
N ALA A 68 -12.97 8.78 -3.45
CA ALA A 68 -11.91 8.27 -4.33
C ALA A 68 -10.66 7.83 -3.54
N SER A 69 -10.22 8.63 -2.56
CA SER A 69 -9.06 8.31 -1.71
C SER A 69 -9.21 6.96 -0.99
N GLU A 70 -10.34 6.73 -0.32
CA GLU A 70 -10.63 5.47 0.39
C GLU A 70 -10.67 4.28 -0.58
N LYS A 71 -11.25 4.46 -1.77
CA LYS A 71 -11.29 3.42 -2.81
C LYS A 71 -9.88 3.05 -3.28
N PHE A 72 -8.98 4.01 -3.45
CA PHE A 72 -7.58 3.75 -3.78
C PHE A 72 -6.85 3.03 -2.64
N ASP A 73 -7.12 3.39 -1.39
CA ASP A 73 -6.57 2.67 -0.23
C ASP A 73 -7.04 1.21 -0.18
N CYS A 74 -8.32 0.96 -0.43
CA CYS A 74 -8.84 -0.41 -0.50
C CYS A 74 -8.20 -1.21 -1.65
N MET A 75 -8.01 -0.61 -2.83
CA MET A 75 -7.36 -1.27 -3.96
C MET A 75 -5.89 -1.58 -3.67
N LEU A 76 -5.16 -0.62 -3.10
CA LEU A 76 -3.77 -0.80 -2.74
C LEU A 76 -3.61 -1.91 -1.69
N PHE A 77 -4.45 -1.88 -0.65
CA PHE A 77 -4.48 -2.93 0.36
C PHE A 77 -4.73 -4.29 -0.28
N ARG A 78 -5.72 -4.41 -1.17
CA ARG A 78 -6.06 -5.68 -1.83
C ARG A 78 -4.89 -6.29 -2.61
N ILE A 79 -4.12 -5.47 -3.34
CA ILE A 79 -2.96 -5.94 -4.11
C ILE A 79 -1.81 -6.34 -3.18
N GLU A 80 -1.51 -5.51 -2.18
CA GLU A 80 -0.36 -5.74 -1.30
C GLU A 80 -0.62 -6.82 -0.24
N PHE A 81 -1.89 -7.15 0.06
CA PHE A 81 -2.26 -8.03 1.17
C PHE A 81 -1.60 -9.40 1.11
N GLN A 82 -1.65 -10.07 -0.05
CA GLN A 82 -1.13 -11.43 -0.19
C GLN A 82 0.40 -11.47 0.00
N SER A 83 1.12 -10.49 -0.57
CA SER A 83 2.57 -10.39 -0.38
C SER A 83 2.91 -10.14 1.08
N ARG A 84 2.30 -9.10 1.69
CA ARG A 84 2.57 -8.75 3.09
C ARG A 84 2.25 -9.89 4.06
N MET A 85 1.14 -10.60 3.81
CA MET A 85 0.76 -11.76 4.63
C MET A 85 1.78 -12.88 4.52
N LYS A 86 2.24 -13.16 3.29
CA LYS A 86 3.27 -14.16 3.05
C LYS A 86 4.58 -13.80 3.73
N ASP A 87 5.06 -12.57 3.58
CA ASP A 87 6.31 -12.11 4.18
C ASP A 87 6.30 -12.29 5.71
N ILE A 88 5.19 -11.88 6.37
CA ILE A 88 5.03 -12.04 7.82
C ILE A 88 5.00 -13.53 8.22
N THR A 89 4.32 -14.35 7.43
CA THR A 89 4.22 -15.79 7.72
C THR A 89 5.59 -16.46 7.60
N ASP A 90 6.32 -16.16 6.53
CA ASP A 90 7.67 -16.70 6.29
C ASP A 90 8.63 -16.30 7.42
N GLU A 91 8.57 -15.05 7.90
CA GLU A 91 9.38 -14.59 9.04
C GLU A 91 9.07 -15.34 10.34
N ILE A 92 7.79 -15.59 10.62
CA ILE A 92 7.35 -16.34 11.80
C ILE A 92 7.81 -17.79 11.71
N ASP A 93 7.66 -18.42 10.55
CA ASP A 93 8.06 -19.81 10.34
C ASP A 93 9.57 -19.99 10.55
N ILE A 94 10.39 -19.06 10.04
CA ILE A 94 11.84 -19.05 10.29
C ILE A 94 12.15 -18.95 11.79
N MET A 95 11.43 -18.10 12.53
CA MET A 95 11.62 -17.97 13.98
C MET A 95 11.27 -19.25 14.73
N VAL A 96 10.13 -19.85 14.41
CA VAL A 96 9.67 -21.11 15.01
C VAL A 96 10.67 -22.22 14.73
N GLU A 97 11.10 -22.35 13.48
CA GLU A 97 12.07 -23.37 13.08
C GLU A 97 13.42 -23.17 13.79
N ALA A 98 13.91 -21.94 13.89
CA ALA A 98 15.14 -21.64 14.62
C ALA A 98 15.04 -22.02 16.11
N CYS A 99 13.93 -21.70 16.77
CA CYS A 99 13.68 -22.09 18.16
C CYS A 99 13.67 -23.61 18.33
N ASP A 100 13.01 -24.33 17.42
CA ASP A 100 12.92 -25.78 17.45
C ASP A 100 14.27 -26.45 17.18
N GLN A 101 15.05 -25.95 16.22
CA GLN A 101 16.40 -26.43 15.94
C GLN A 101 17.32 -26.23 17.15
N ILE A 102 17.28 -25.08 17.82
CA ILE A 102 18.07 -24.82 19.03
C ILE A 102 17.66 -25.77 20.16
N ARG A 103 16.35 -25.89 20.41
CA ARG A 103 15.81 -26.73 21.51
C ARG A 103 16.08 -28.21 21.30
N SER A 104 15.93 -28.69 20.06
CA SER A 104 16.10 -30.10 19.72
C SER A 104 17.58 -30.50 19.56
N SER A 105 18.49 -29.57 19.29
CA SER A 105 19.90 -29.87 19.04
C SER A 105 20.59 -30.56 20.23
N GLN A 106 20.89 -31.85 20.04
CA GLN A 106 21.67 -32.63 21.01
C GLN A 106 23.15 -32.25 20.97
N ARG A 107 23.68 -31.89 19.79
CA ARG A 107 25.07 -31.42 19.64
C ARG A 107 25.31 -30.15 20.44
N LEU A 108 24.41 -29.18 20.36
CA LEU A 108 24.49 -27.94 21.13
C LEU A 108 24.47 -28.23 22.63
N ARG A 109 23.56 -29.10 23.09
CA ARG A 109 23.50 -29.54 24.50
C ARG A 109 24.80 -30.18 24.98
N LYS A 110 25.37 -31.10 24.19
CA LYS A 110 26.66 -31.75 24.52
C LYS A 110 27.82 -30.75 24.58
N LEU A 111 27.85 -29.79 23.65
CA LEU A 111 28.87 -28.74 23.64
C LEU A 111 28.79 -27.86 24.90
N MET A 112 27.59 -27.39 25.24
CA MET A 112 27.36 -26.60 26.46
C MET A 112 27.74 -27.38 27.72
N ALA A 113 27.45 -28.68 27.78
CA ALA A 113 27.86 -29.53 28.90
C ALA A 113 29.39 -29.64 29.01
N MET A 114 30.11 -29.82 27.89
CA MET A 114 31.58 -29.85 27.89
C MET A 114 32.18 -28.51 28.34
N ILE A 115 31.64 -27.39 27.85
CA ILE A 115 32.07 -26.04 28.27
C ILE A 115 31.86 -25.87 29.78
N LEU A 116 30.71 -26.29 30.31
CA LEU A 116 30.41 -26.23 31.74
C LEU A 116 31.38 -27.07 32.58
N THR A 117 31.65 -28.31 32.16
CA THR A 117 32.61 -29.18 32.87
C THR A 117 34.01 -28.57 32.87
N LEU A 118 34.47 -28.07 31.72
CA LEU A 118 35.80 -27.49 31.59
C LEU A 118 35.94 -26.20 32.41
N GLY A 119 34.92 -25.33 32.36
CA GLY A 119 34.89 -24.10 33.17
C GLY A 119 34.91 -24.39 34.67
N ASN A 120 34.17 -25.40 35.13
CA ASN A 120 34.17 -25.83 36.53
C ASN A 120 35.54 -26.37 36.96
N GLN A 121 36.24 -27.11 36.10
CA GLN A 121 37.59 -27.60 36.39
C GLN A 121 38.63 -26.48 36.48
N ILE A 122 38.51 -25.43 35.67
CA ILE A 122 39.45 -24.30 35.67
C ILE A 122 39.22 -23.34 36.85
N ASN A 123 37.98 -23.22 37.32
CA ASN A 123 37.61 -22.35 38.45
C ASN A 123 37.86 -22.99 39.83
N THR A 124 38.32 -24.24 39.87
CA THR A 124 38.71 -24.95 41.11
C THR A 124 40.22 -24.87 41.27
#